data_AF-A0A7S1PNY0-F1
#
_entry.id   AF-A0A7S1PNY0-F1
#
_cell.length_a   1.000
_cell.length_b   1.000
_cell.length_c   1.000
_cell.angle_alpha   90.00
_cell.angle_beta   90.00
_cell.angle_gamma   90.00
#
_symmetry.space_group_name_H-M   'P 1'
#
loop_
_entity.id
_entity.type
_entity.pdbx_description
1 polymer ?
#
loop_
_entity_poly.entity_id
_entity_poly.type
_entity_poly.pdbx_seq_one_letter_code
_entity_poly.pdbx_strand_id
1 'polypeptide(L)'
;CLKWYVVAGSLMLTNLSTEQLVGLNGTIFADGCLAGIFWEAGAALAMVITATVFLPKYMALGLTTTSAFLGERYDLLTRTLVSCVFLVYYAIVLCPLVLYTGALAIQRIFELNAVPLWVV
;
A
#
# COMPACT_ATOMS: atom_id res chain seq x y z
N CYS A 1 -20.10 12.67 10.55
CA CYS A 1 -19.28 11.54 10.99
C CYS A 1 -19.37 10.42 9.98
N LEU A 2 -18.24 9.98 9.42
CA LEU A 2 -18.19 8.76 8.60
C LEU A 2 -18.53 7.55 9.49
N LYS A 3 -19.38 6.65 8.99
CA LYS A 3 -19.71 5.40 9.70
C LYS A 3 -18.55 4.42 9.58
N TRP A 4 -18.38 3.56 10.59
CA TRP A 4 -17.24 2.63 10.70
C TRP A 4 -17.01 1.76 9.46
N TYR A 5 -18.09 1.31 8.81
CA TYR A 5 -18.00 0.47 7.61
C TYR A 5 -17.47 1.22 6.39
N VAL A 6 -17.70 2.53 6.28
CA VAL A 6 -17.17 3.36 5.19
C VAL A 6 -15.66 3.52 5.35
N VAL A 7 -15.21 3.73 6.59
CA VAL A 7 -13.78 3.83 6.91
C VAL A 7 -13.08 2.49 6.66
N ALA A 8 -13.66 1.38 7.13
CA ALA A 8 -13.13 0.04 6.90
C ALA A 8 -13.07 -0.31 5.40
N GLY A 9 -14.13 0.00 4.63
CA GLY A 9 -14.17 -0.22 3.19
C GLY A 9 -13.11 0.59 2.44
N SER A 10 -12.94 1.87 2.79
CA SER A 10 -11.89 2.70 2.19
C SER A 10 -10.49 2.15 2.50
N LEU A 11 -10.22 1.73 3.74
CA LEU A 11 -8.91 1.17 4.11
C LEU A 11 -8.62 -0.14 3.39
N MET A 12 -9.63 -1.01 3.24
CA MET A 12 -9.48 -2.24 2.45
C MET A 12 -9.20 -1.96 0.97
N LEU A 13 -9.93 -1.01 0.37
CA LEU A 13 -9.71 -0.62 -1.02
C LEU A 13 -8.33 0.01 -1.24
N THR A 14 -7.80 0.76 -0.27
CA THR A 14 -6.44 1.31 -0.34
C THR A 14 -5.37 0.24 -0.21
N ASN A 15 -5.64 -0.83 0.55
CA ASN A 15 -4.69 -1.93 0.66
C ASN A 15 -4.68 -2.76 -0.62
N LEU A 16 -5.85 -3.05 -1.21
CA LEU A 16 -6.00 -3.84 -2.43
C LEU A 16 -5.41 -3.15 -3.67
N SER A 17 -4.24 -3.61 -4.11
CA SER A 17 -3.56 -3.12 -5.31
C SER A 17 -3.41 -4.19 -6.39
N THR A 18 -3.14 -3.77 -7.64
CA THR A 18 -2.80 -4.69 -8.76
C THR A 18 -1.56 -5.53 -8.46
N GLU A 19 -0.67 -5.01 -7.62
CA GLU A 19 0.47 -5.74 -7.06
C GLU A 19 0.04 -7.01 -6.33
N GLN A 20 -0.92 -6.90 -5.41
CA GLN A 20 -1.40 -8.05 -4.65
C GLN A 20 -2.26 -8.96 -5.51
N LEU A 21 -3.09 -8.38 -6.38
CA LEU A 21 -4.05 -9.13 -7.17
C LEU A 21 -3.38 -9.94 -8.30
N VAL A 22 -2.35 -9.41 -8.96
CA VAL A 22 -1.70 -10.06 -10.11
C VAL A 22 -0.29 -10.52 -9.75
N GLY A 23 0.49 -9.67 -9.06
CA GLY A 23 1.86 -9.97 -8.68
C GLY A 23 1.94 -11.08 -7.63
N LEU A 24 1.31 -10.89 -6.47
CA LEU A 24 1.36 -11.85 -5.36
C LEU A 24 0.67 -13.19 -5.71
N ASN A 25 -0.45 -13.15 -6.43
CA ASN A 25 -1.08 -14.38 -6.94
C ASN A 25 -0.20 -15.08 -7.99
N GLY A 26 0.51 -14.32 -8.83
CA GLY A 26 1.47 -14.87 -9.79
C GLY A 26 2.66 -15.55 -9.13
N THR A 27 3.21 -14.98 -8.05
CA THR A 27 4.32 -15.59 -7.30
C THR A 27 3.87 -16.85 -6.54
N ILE A 28 2.67 -16.84 -5.93
CA ILE A 28 2.12 -18.04 -5.28
C ILE A 28 1.90 -19.16 -6.31
N PHE A 29 1.43 -18.84 -7.52
CA PHE A 29 1.24 -19.83 -8.58
C PHE A 29 2.57 -20.39 -9.10
N ALA A 30 3.61 -19.57 -9.21
CA ALA A 30 4.92 -19.99 -9.71
C ALA A 30 5.73 -20.79 -8.68
N ASP A 31 5.81 -20.31 -7.44
CA ASP A 31 6.67 -20.89 -6.40
C ASP A 31 5.94 -21.95 -5.55
N GLY A 32 4.61 -22.01 -5.61
CA GLY A 32 3.79 -22.94 -4.81
C GLY A 32 3.80 -22.68 -3.29
N CYS A 33 4.63 -21.72 -2.84
CA CYS A 33 4.76 -21.34 -1.44
C CYS A 33 3.65 -20.35 -1.05
N LEU A 34 2.92 -20.65 0.03
CA LEU A 34 1.86 -19.78 0.58
C LEU A 34 2.41 -18.55 1.33
N ALA A 35 3.65 -18.14 1.06
CA ALA A 35 4.32 -17.04 1.75
C ALA A 35 3.56 -15.71 1.61
N GLY A 36 2.95 -15.47 0.45
CA GLY A 36 2.12 -14.28 0.23
C GLY A 36 0.88 -14.22 1.13
N ILE A 37 0.26 -15.37 1.45
CA ILE A 37 -0.89 -15.42 2.36
C ILE A 37 -0.48 -15.07 3.79
N PHE A 38 0.69 -15.55 4.23
CA PHE A 38 1.22 -15.18 5.55
C PHE A 38 1.53 -13.68 5.66
N TRP A 39 2.00 -13.06 4.57
CA TRP A 39 2.26 -11.62 4.52
C TRP A 39 0.98 -10.81 4.73
N GLU A 40 -0.08 -11.12 3.98
CA GLU A 40 -1.37 -10.43 4.07
C GLU A 40 -2.09 -10.70 5.39
N ALA A 41 -2.08 -11.95 5.87
CA ALA A 41 -2.67 -12.30 7.16
C ALA A 41 -1.92 -11.62 8.33
N GLY A 42 -0.60 -11.53 8.26
CA GLY A 42 0.23 -10.82 9.23
C GLY A 42 -0.06 -9.31 9.25
N ALA A 43 -0.26 -8.70 8.07
CA ALA A 43 -0.61 -7.29 7.94
C ALA A 43 -1.96 -6.97 8.63
N ALA A 44 -2.96 -7.86 8.53
CA ALA A 44 -4.23 -7.70 9.23
C ALA A 44 -4.06 -7.61 10.75
N LEU A 45 -3.24 -8.49 11.34
CA LEU A 45 -2.94 -8.46 12.77
C LEU A 45 -2.20 -7.17 13.15
N ALA A 46 -1.19 -6.78 12.36
CA ALA A 46 -0.45 -5.55 12.56
C ALA A 46 -1.37 -4.32 12.54
N MET A 47 -2.33 -4.26 11.61
CA MET A 47 -3.30 -3.17 11.54
C MET A 47 -4.15 -3.03 12.81
N VAL A 48 -4.62 -4.14 13.40
CA VAL A 48 -5.39 -4.11 14.66
C VAL A 48 -4.55 -3.54 15.80
N ILE A 49 -3.28 -3.95 15.90
CA ILE A 49 -2.35 -3.43 16.91
C ILE A 49 -2.08 -1.95 16.68
N THR A 50 -1.81 -1.54 15.44
CA THR A 50 -1.58 -0.14 15.11
C THR A 50 -2.81 0.72 15.38
N ALA A 51 -4.01 0.23 15.06
CA ALA A 51 -5.27 0.93 15.30
C ALA A 51 -5.54 1.13 16.80
N THR A 52 -5.18 0.19 17.66
CA THR A 52 -5.40 0.33 19.11
C THR A 52 -4.37 1.23 19.78
N VAL A 53 -3.11 1.21 19.33
CA VAL A 53 -2.02 1.96 19.98
C VAL A 53 -1.82 3.36 19.41
N PHE A 54 -1.85 3.50 18.08
CA PHE A 54 -1.48 4.74 17.41
C PHE A 54 -2.68 5.64 17.11
N LEU A 55 -3.83 5.07 16.75
CA LEU A 55 -5.04 5.86 16.47
C LEU A 55 -5.43 6.82 17.61
N PRO A 56 -5.46 6.42 18.90
CA PRO A 56 -5.79 7.35 19.98
C PRO A 56 -4.76 8.47 20.12
N LYS A 57 -3.47 8.20 19.86
CA LYS A 57 -2.41 9.20 19.90
C LYS A 57 -2.50 10.20 18.75
N TYR A 58 -2.74 9.72 17.52
CA TYR A 58 -2.93 10.59 16.36
C TYR A 58 -4.13 11.53 16.52
N MET A 59 -5.25 11.01 17.04
CA MET A 59 -6.44 11.83 17.28
C MET A 59 -6.23 12.84 18.42
N ALA A 60 -5.48 12.50 19.47
CA ALA A 60 -5.19 13.42 20.57
C ALA A 60 -4.26 14.58 20.17
N LEU A 61 -3.32 14.34 19.25
CA LEU A 61 -2.35 15.34 18.79
C LEU A 61 -2.85 16.18 17.59
N GLY A 62 -4.02 15.85 17.03
CA GLY A 62 -4.58 16.56 15.86
C GLY A 62 -3.74 16.41 14.58
N LEU A 63 -2.91 15.38 14.51
CA LEU A 63 -1.94 15.17 13.43
C LEU A 63 -2.61 14.44 12.25
N THR A 64 -2.39 14.97 11.05
CA THR A 64 -3.02 14.45 9.81
C THR A 64 -2.11 13.51 9.01
N THR A 65 -0.81 13.45 9.33
CA THR A 65 0.18 12.65 8.59
C THR A 65 1.19 12.00 9.54
N THR A 66 1.69 10.82 9.16
CA THR A 66 2.73 10.10 9.93
C THR A 66 4.03 10.90 10.05
N SER A 67 4.40 11.64 9.00
CA SER A 67 5.59 12.52 9.03
C SER A 67 5.42 13.70 9.98
N ALA A 68 4.19 14.23 10.14
CA ALA A 68 3.92 15.27 11.12
C ALA A 68 4.08 14.77 12.57
N PHE A 69 3.73 13.51 12.84
CA PHE A 69 3.97 12.88 14.15
C PHE A 69 5.47 12.76 14.48
N LEU A 70 6.28 12.35 13.51
CA LEU A 70 7.75 12.36 13.71
C LEU A 70 8.29 13.78 13.89
N GLY A 71 7.70 14.77 13.21
CA GLY A 71 8.09 16.17 13.35
C GLY A 71 7.80 16.75 14.73
N GLU A 72 6.66 16.41 15.31
CA GLU A 72 6.26 16.88 16.65
C GLU A 72 7.07 16.19 17.76
N ARG A 73 7.48 14.93 17.54
CA ARG A 73 8.29 14.18 18.51
C ARG A 73 9.79 14.48 18.47
N TYR A 74 10.34 14.74 17.28
CA TYR A 74 11.78 14.89 17.05
C TYR A 74 12.14 16.31 16.59
N ASP A 75 11.94 16.65 15.31
CA ASP A 75 12.23 17.97 14.78
C ASP A 75 11.68 18.19 13.34
N LEU A 76 11.68 19.44 12.86
CA LEU A 76 11.22 19.82 11.52
C LEU A 76 12.06 19.17 10.40
N LEU A 77 13.36 18.99 10.61
CA LEU A 77 14.26 18.33 9.66
C LEU A 77 13.88 16.86 9.47
N THR A 78 13.57 16.14 10.55
CA THR A 78 13.15 14.73 10.50
C THR A 78 11.83 14.57 9.74
N ARG A 79 10.86 15.48 9.98
CA ARG A 79 9.60 15.50 9.23
C ARG A 79 9.82 15.61 7.72
N THR A 80 10.66 16.56 7.31
CA THR A 80 10.90 16.84 5.90
C THR A 80 11.65 15.71 5.22
N LEU A 81 12.68 15.15 5.88
CA LEU A 81 13.44 14.02 5.37
C LEU A 81 12.54 12.80 5.16
N VAL A 82 11.74 12.43 6.17
CA VAL A 82 10.84 11.28 6.09
C VAL A 82 9.77 11.48 5.02
N SER A 83 9.21 12.69 4.91
CA SER A 83 8.27 13.01 3.83
C SER A 83 8.90 12.89 2.45
N CYS A 84 10.16 13.32 2.29
CA CYS A 84 10.90 13.19 1.04
C CYS A 84 11.13 11.72 0.69
N VAL A 85 11.58 10.90 1.64
CA VAL A 85 11.77 9.46 1.45
C VAL A 85 10.49 8.77 1.00
N PHE A 86 9.35 9.07 1.65
CA PHE A 86 8.06 8.52 1.23
C PHE A 86 7.66 8.94 -0.18
N LEU A 87 7.83 10.22 -0.53
CA LEU A 87 7.49 10.70 -1.88
C LEU A 87 8.35 10.04 -2.95
N VAL A 88 9.65 9.91 -2.72
CA VAL A 88 10.57 9.23 -3.65
C VAL A 88 10.20 7.76 -3.80
N TYR A 89 9.90 7.08 -2.69
CA TYR A 89 9.42 5.70 -2.72
C TYR A 89 8.12 5.55 -3.53
N TYR A 90 7.14 6.42 -3.32
CA TYR A 90 5.89 6.39 -4.09
C TYR A 90 6.12 6.65 -5.58
N ALA A 91 6.99 7.61 -5.93
CA ALA A 91 7.24 7.98 -7.31
C ALA A 91 8.05 6.93 -8.10
N ILE A 92 9.07 6.33 -7.48
CA ILE A 92 10.04 5.46 -8.17
C ILE A 92 9.69 3.99 -8.03
N VAL A 93 9.12 3.57 -6.89
CA VAL A 93 8.87 2.15 -6.61
C VAL A 93 7.40 1.83 -6.78
N LEU A 94 6.54 2.46 -5.99
CA LEU A 94 5.14 2.05 -5.91
C LEU A 94 4.36 2.38 -7.20
N CYS A 95 4.49 3.61 -7.72
CA CYS A 95 3.76 4.04 -8.91
C CYS A 95 4.12 3.19 -10.16
N PRO A 96 5.41 2.99 -10.52
CA PRO A 96 5.75 2.17 -11.68
C PRO A 96 5.37 0.70 -11.51
N LEU A 97 5.48 0.15 -10.29
CA LEU A 97 5.14 -1.25 -10.02
C LEU A 97 3.64 -1.51 -10.17
N VAL A 98 2.79 -0.62 -9.66
CA VAL A 98 1.33 -0.70 -9.82
C VAL A 98 0.95 -0.56 -11.30
N LEU A 99 1.55 0.39 -12.02
CA LEU A 99 1.32 0.55 -13.46
C LEU A 99 1.75 -0.68 -14.27
N TYR A 100 2.93 -1.24 -13.99
CA TYR A 100 3.44 -2.43 -14.66
C TYR A 100 2.54 -3.65 -14.42
N THR A 101 2.18 -3.93 -13.16
CA THR A 101 1.30 -5.05 -12.82
C THR A 101 -0.11 -4.87 -13.36
N GLY A 102 -0.61 -3.63 -13.44
CA GLY A 102 -1.88 -3.28 -14.08
C GLY A 102 -1.86 -3.52 -15.59
N ALA A 103 -0.83 -3.04 -16.30
CA ALA A 103 -0.67 -3.27 -17.75
C ALA A 103 -0.56 -4.77 -18.06
N LEU A 104 0.18 -5.52 -17.25
CA LEU A 104 0.27 -6.98 -17.37
C LEU A 104 -1.11 -7.64 -17.20
N ALA A 105 -1.92 -7.20 -16.23
CA ALA A 105 -3.26 -7.73 -16.02
C ALA A 105 -4.15 -7.55 -17.25
N ILE A 106 -4.14 -6.34 -17.84
CA ILE A 106 -4.90 -6.03 -19.05
C ILE A 106 -4.42 -6.90 -20.21
N GLN A 107 -3.10 -7.02 -20.41
CA GLN A 107 -2.55 -7.84 -21.49
C GLN A 107 -3.01 -9.31 -21.39
N ARG A 108 -3.07 -9.86 -20.17
CA ARG A 108 -3.50 -11.24 -19.92
C ARG A 108 -4.99 -11.45 -20.11
N ILE A 109 -5.83 -10.51 -19.67
CA ILE A 109 -7.30 -10.62 -19.79
C ILE A 109 -7.74 -10.52 -21.25
N PHE A 110 -7.10 -9.65 -22.04
CA PHE A 110 -7.45 -9.42 -23.45
C PHE A 110 -6.58 -10.21 -24.44
N GLU A 111 -5.73 -11.12 -23.97
CA GLU A 111 -4.80 -11.95 -24.79
C GLU A 111 -3.95 -11.15 -25.80
N LEU A 112 -3.58 -9.91 -25.43
CA LEU A 112 -2.83 -8.98 -26.27
C LEU A 112 -1.32 -9.31 -26.31
N ASN A 113 -0.97 -10.58 -26.52
CA ASN A 113 0.42 -11.07 -26.52
C ASN A 113 1.32 -10.39 -27.56
N ALA A 114 0.73 -9.81 -28.62
CA ALA A 114 1.44 -9.11 -29.68
C ALA A 114 1.61 -7.59 -29.44
N VAL A 115 0.94 -7.02 -28.43
CA VAL A 115 1.03 -5.59 -28.12
C VAL A 115 2.12 -5.39 -27.06
N PRO A 116 3.13 -4.54 -27.32
CA PRO A 116 4.17 -4.30 -26.34
C PRO A 116 3.65 -3.52 -25.12
N LEU A 117 4.15 -3.86 -23.93
CA LEU A 117 3.69 -3.33 -22.64
C LEU A 117 3.79 -1.80 -22.48
N TRP A 118 4.58 -1.10 -23.31
CA TRP A 118 4.65 0.37 -23.29
C TRP A 118 3.53 1.05 -24.11
N VAL A 119 2.72 0.26 -24.84
CA VAL A 119 1.58 0.73 -25.66
C VAL A 119 0.24 0.45 -24.98
N VAL A 120 0.20 -0.49 -24.04
CA VAL A 120 -0.96 -0.86 -23.21
C VAL A 120 -1.01 0.04 -21.98
#